data_AF-A0A4R3TIH1-F1
#
_entry.id   AF-A0A4R3TIH1-F1
#
_cell.length_a   1.000
_cell.length_b   1.000
_cell.length_c   1.000
_cell.angle_alpha   90.00
_cell.angle_beta   90.00
_cell.angle_gamma   90.00
#
_symmetry.space_group_name_H-M   'P 1'
#
loop_
_entity.id
_entity.type
_entity.pdbx_description
1 polymer ?
#
loop_
_entity_poly.entity_id
_entity_poly.type
_entity_poly.pdbx_seq_one_letter_code
_entity_poly.pdbx_strand_id
1 'polypeptide(L)' 'MIGCYFDRFHAEWSGSDLDLFEKMIEEEDVDIMAWALGTLSIPEEYRGPLMDRMMKLDYVDIPR' A
#
# COMPACT_ATOMS: atom_id res chain seq x y z
N MET A 1 6.29 7.27 1.98
CA MET A 1 4.85 7.10 1.71
C MET A 1 4.30 5.87 2.40
N ILE A 2 4.92 4.71 2.22
CA ILE A 2 4.46 3.46 2.81
C ILE A 2 4.57 3.43 4.35
N GLY A 3 5.57 4.11 4.94
CA GLY A 3 5.66 4.29 6.40
C GLY A 3 4.45 5.03 7.00
N CYS A 4 3.98 6.11 6.35
CA CYS A 4 2.78 6.84 6.81
C CYS A 4 1.50 5.99 6.67
N TYR A 5 1.45 5.12 5.66
CA TYR A 5 0.37 4.15 5.49
C TYR A 5 0.36 3.14 6.64
N PHE A 6 1.51 2.55 6.95
CA PHE A 6 1.69 1.64 8.08
C PHE A 6 1.27 2.33 9.38
N ASP A 7 1.88 3.47 9.73
CA ASP A 7 1.60 4.18 10.99
C ASP A 7 0.11 4.47 11.20
N ARG A 8 -0.63 4.74 10.11
CA ARG A 8 -2.04 5.10 10.19
C ARG A 8 -2.99 3.91 10.22
N PHE A 9 -2.68 2.79 9.56
CA PHE A 9 -3.64 1.69 9.36
C PHE A 9 -3.23 0.37 9.99
N HIS A 10 -1.97 0.17 10.38
CA HIS A 10 -1.48 -1.11 10.92
C HIS A 10 -2.27 -1.64 12.13
N ALA A 11 -2.86 -0.74 12.93
CA ALA A 11 -3.63 -1.11 14.12
C ALA A 11 -4.94 -1.87 13.80
N GLU A 12 -5.45 -1.74 12.57
CA GLU A 12 -6.68 -2.39 12.11
C GLU A 12 -6.41 -3.67 11.30
N TRP A 13 -5.14 -4.02 11.09
CA TRP A 13 -4.75 -5.14 10.23
C TRP A 13 -4.86 -6.49 10.93
N SER A 14 -5.29 -7.49 10.17
CA SER A 14 -5.21 -8.89 10.57
C SER A 14 -3.78 -9.42 10.36
N GLY A 15 -3.48 -10.61 10.90
CA GLY A 15 -2.17 -11.24 10.67
C GLY A 15 -1.86 -11.44 9.18
N SER A 16 -2.87 -11.79 8.37
CA SER A 16 -2.70 -11.94 6.93
C SER A 16 -2.45 -10.62 6.19
N ASP A 17 -2.97 -9.51 6.70
CA ASP A 17 -2.69 -8.18 6.15
C ASP A 17 -1.25 -7.75 6.44
N LEU A 18 -0.74 -8.07 7.64
CA LEU A 18 0.67 -7.85 8.00
C LEU A 18 1.60 -8.69 7.13
N ASP A 19 1.33 -9.98 6.94
CA ASP A 19 2.12 -10.86 6.07
C ASP A 19 2.16 -10.34 4.62
N LEU A 20 1.04 -9.79 4.13
CA LEU A 20 0.96 -9.22 2.80
C LEU A 20 1.75 -7.91 2.70
N PHE A 21 1.68 -7.07 3.73
CA PHE A 21 2.43 -5.83 3.79
C PHE A 21 3.95 -6.07 3.86
N GLU A 22 4.39 -7.06 4.63
CA GLU A 22 5.80 -7.46 4.68
C GLU A 22 6.32 -7.92 3.32
N LYS A 23 5.53 -8.65 2.54
CA LYS A 23 5.90 -8.99 1.16
C LYS A 23 5.97 -7.77 0.26
N MET A 24 4.98 -6.88 0.38
CA MET A 24 4.91 -5.70 -0.47
C MET A 24 6.07 -4.74 -0.23
N ILE A 25 6.52 -4.56 1.02
CA ILE A 25 7.63 -3.63 1.33
C ILE A 25 9.00 -4.14 0.85
N GLU A 26 9.09 -5.41 0.43
CA GLU A 26 10.29 -5.94 -0.24
C GLU A 26 10.38 -5.51 -1.72
N GLU A 27 9.27 -5.03 -2.31
CA GLU A 27 9.22 -4.54 -3.69
C GLU A 27 9.82 -3.13 -3.84
N GLU A 28 10.11 -2.71 -5.07
CA GLU A 28 10.64 -1.37 -5.30
C GLU A 28 9.59 -0.29 -5.04
N ASP A 29 9.98 0.75 -4.29
CA ASP A 29 9.14 1.91 -3.97
C ASP A 29 8.49 2.54 -5.23
N VAL A 30 9.16 2.49 -6.39
CA VAL A 30 8.64 3.01 -7.66
C VAL A 30 7.48 2.20 -8.21
N ASP A 31 7.50 0.88 -8.04
CA ASP A 31 6.45 -0.03 -8.50
C ASP A 31 5.22 0.08 -7.60
N ILE A 32 5.45 0.10 -6.28
CA ILE A 32 4.41 0.35 -5.28
C ILE A 32 3.72 1.69 -5.54
N MET A 33 4.49 2.73 -5.85
CA MET A 33 3.96 4.05 -6.24
C MET A 33 3.14 3.98 -7.52
N ALA A 34 3.64 3.28 -8.53
CA ALA A 34 2.96 3.15 -9.81
C ALA A 34 1.65 2.36 -9.69
N TRP A 35 1.59 1.36 -8.80
CA TRP A 35 0.35 0.67 -8.42
C TRP A 35 -0.63 1.61 -7.72
N ALA A 36 -0.16 2.36 -6.70
CA ALA A 36 -1.00 3.28 -5.94
C ALA A 36 -1.57 4.41 -6.82
N LEU A 37 -0.82 4.88 -7.82
CA LEU A 37 -1.25 5.89 -8.80
C LEU A 37 -2.08 5.31 -9.94
N GLY A 38 -2.18 3.98 -10.06
CA GLY A 38 -2.88 3.30 -11.15
C GLY A 38 -2.13 3.35 -12.50
N THR A 39 -0.85 3.72 -12.51
CA THR A 39 0.02 3.71 -13.70
C THR A 39 0.45 2.28 -14.06
N LEU A 40 0.58 1.39 -13.07
CA LEU A 40 0.82 -0.04 -13.24
C LEU A 40 -0.34 -0.86 -12.66
N SER A 41 -0.54 -2.06 -13.23
CA SER A 41 -1.53 -3.01 -12.73
C SER A 41 -1.03 -3.70 -11.47
N ILE A 42 -1.90 -3.81 -10.47
CA ILE A 42 -1.61 -4.51 -9.21
C ILE A 42 -1.54 -6.03 -9.46
N PRO A 43 -0.42 -6.69 -9.07
CA PRO A 43 -0.31 -8.14 -9.07
C PRO A 43 -1.41 -8.81 -8.25
N GLU A 44 -1.89 -9.98 -8.66
CA GLU A 44 -3.04 -10.63 -8.04
C GLU A 44 -2.81 -11.00 -6.57
N GLU A 45 -1.56 -11.27 -6.19
CA GLU A 45 -1.18 -11.56 -4.80
C GLU A 45 -1.37 -10.36 -3.86
N TYR A 46 -1.21 -9.14 -4.36
CA TYR A 46 -1.37 -7.89 -3.59
C TYR A 46 -2.79 -7.32 -3.68
N ARG A 47 -3.67 -7.89 -4.50
CA ARG A 47 -5.05 -7.41 -4.61
C ARG A 47 -5.82 -7.67 -3.34
N GLY A 48 -6.49 -6.64 -2.84
CA GLY A 48 -7.36 -6.75 -1.68
C GLY A 48 -7.56 -5.43 -0.96
N PRO A 49 -8.22 -5.48 0.21
CA PRO A 49 -8.59 -4.29 0.98
C PRO A 49 -7.40 -3.40 1.33
N LEU A 50 -6.22 -4.00 1.54
CA LEU A 50 -4.99 -3.30 1.87
C LEU A 50 -4.51 -2.43 0.69
N MET A 51 -4.41 -2.99 -0.52
CA MET A 51 -4.04 -2.18 -1.69
C MET A 51 -5.13 -1.19 -2.10
N ASP A 52 -6.41 -1.56 -1.96
CA ASP A 52 -7.54 -0.66 -2.22
C ASP A 52 -7.51 0.58 -1.31
N ARG A 53 -7.05 0.41 -0.06
CA ARG A 53 -6.86 1.52 0.87
C ARG A 53 -5.64 2.36 0.50
N MET A 54 -4.55 1.73 0.08
CA MET A 54 -3.30 2.40 -0.31
C MET A 54 -3.53 3.30 -1.54
N MET A 55 -4.28 2.84 -2.54
CA MET A 55 -4.63 3.64 -3.74
C MET A 55 -5.41 4.92 -3.44
N LYS A 56 -6.07 5.04 -2.29
CA LYS A 56 -6.81 6.26 -1.93
C LYS A 56 -5.89 7.43 -1.63
N LEU A 57 -4.64 7.17 -1.23
CA LEU A 57 -3.62 8.18 -0.90
C LEU A 57 -4.09 9.26 0.09
N ASP A 58 -5.15 9.02 0.86
CA ASP A 58 -5.76 9.98 1.82
C ASP A 58 -4.97 10.13 3.14
N TYR A 59 -3.78 9.52 3.16
CA TYR A 59 -2.83 9.48 4.25
C TYR A 59 -1.49 10.13 3.91
N VAL A 60 -1.37 10.66 2.69
CA VAL A 60 -0.22 11.44 2.25
C VAL A 60 -0.73 12.82 1.87
N ASP A 61 -0.21 13.85 2.54
CA ASP A 61 -0.40 15.23 2.07
C ASP A 61 0.53 15.42 0.87
N ILE A 62 -0.04 15.43 -0.33
CA ILE A 62 0.69 15.73 -1.57
C ILE A 62 0.59 17.25 -1.77
N PRO A 63 1.66 18.03 -1.49
CA PRO A 63 1.64 19.45 -1.81
C PRO A 63 1.45 19.62 -3.33
N ARG A 64 0.43 20.39 -3.71
CA ARG A 64 0.09 20.71 -5.12
C ARG A 64 0.94 21.84 -5.66
#